data_AF-A0A392RG04-F1
#
_entry.id   AF-A0A392RG04-F1
#
_cell.length_a   1.000
_cell.length_b   1.000
_cell.length_c   1.000
_cell.angle_alpha   90.00
_cell.angle_beta   90.00
_cell.angle_gamma   90.00
#
_symmetry.space_group_name_H-M   'P 1'
#
loop_
_entity.id
_entity.type
_entity.pdbx_description
1 polymer ?
#
loop_
_entity_poly.entity_id
_entity_poly.type
_entity_poly.pdbx_seq_one_letter_code
_entity_poly.pdbx_strand_id
1 'polypeptide(L)' 'MGLIVPKTKDGRVVFMLPWMGRTIAGTTDSNTSITYLPEPHEDEIQFILDAISDYLNVK' A
#
# COMPACT_ATOMS: atom_id res chain seq x y z
N MET A 1 5.32 16.34 1.71
CA MET A 1 4.30 16.27 0.64
C MET A 1 3.93 14.81 0.43
N GLY A 2 2.66 14.49 0.21
CA GLY A 2 2.21 13.13 -0.14
C GLY A 2 2.29 12.87 -1.64
N LEU A 3 2.34 11.60 -2.03
CA LEU A 3 2.35 11.14 -3.41
C LEU A 3 1.18 10.19 -3.66
N ILE A 4 0.62 10.26 -4.87
CA ILE A 4 -0.42 9.37 -5.35
C ILE A 4 0.19 8.51 -6.45
N VAL A 5 0.08 7.19 -6.31
CA VAL A 5 0.38 6.21 -7.36
C VAL A 5 -0.93 5.94 -8.09
N PRO A 6 -1.14 6.53 -9.28
CA PRO A 6 -2.47 6.60 -9.89
C PRO A 6 -2.88 5.33 -10.64
N LYS A 7 -1.97 4.38 -10.83
CA LYS A 7 -2.24 3.18 -11.64
C LYS A 7 -1.48 1.97 -11.11
N THR A 8 -2.11 1.24 -10.20
CA THR A 8 -1.69 -0.14 -9.88
C THR A 8 -2.06 -1.09 -11.02
N LYS A 9 -1.56 -2.33 -10.99
CA LYS A 9 -1.80 -3.34 -12.04
C LYS A 9 -3.30 -3.60 -12.30
N ASP A 10 -4.13 -3.40 -11.30
CA ASP A 10 -5.59 -3.59 -11.32
C ASP A 10 -6.40 -2.28 -11.42
N GLY A 11 -5.74 -1.14 -11.64
CA GLY A 11 -6.41 0.15 -11.85
C GLY A 11 -6.85 0.88 -10.58
N ARG A 12 -6.46 0.40 -9.40
CA ARG A 12 -6.62 1.11 -8.12
C ARG A 12 -5.55 2.19 -7.94
N VAL A 13 -5.69 2.93 -6.83
CA VAL A 13 -4.79 4.02 -6.43
C VAL A 13 -4.16 3.68 -5.07
N VAL A 14 -2.85 3.89 -4.95
CA VAL A 14 -2.11 3.81 -3.69
C VAL A 14 -1.61 5.19 -3.30
N PHE A 15 -1.72 5.53 -2.02
CA PHE A 15 -1.19 6.75 -1.43
C PHE A 15 0.13 6.46 -0.72
N MET A 16 1.08 7.39 -0.83
CA MET A 16 2.30 7.43 -0.04
C MET A 16 2.31 8.73 0.78
N LEU A 17 2.09 8.64 2.09
CA LEU A 17 1.91 9.79 2.96
C LEU A 17 3.06 9.89 3.97
N PRO A 18 3.70 11.06 4.12
CA PRO A 18 4.70 11.26 5.17
C PRO A 18 4.01 11.27 6.54
N TRP A 19 4.53 10.48 7.47
CA TRP A 19 4.02 10.36 8.83
C TRP A 19 5.15 10.08 9.82
N MET A 20 5.33 10.95 10.82
CA MET A 20 6.32 10.78 11.90
C MET A 20 7.74 10.39 11.43
N GLY A 21 8.23 11.04 10.37
CA GLY A 21 9.56 10.77 9.79
C GLY A 21 9.66 9.48 8.96
N ARG A 22 8.52 8.84 8.68
CA ARG A 22 8.38 7.66 7.80
C ARG A 22 7.35 7.94 6.70
N THR A 23 7.13 6.95 5.84
CA THR A 23 6.09 6.98 4.81
C THR A 23 5.10 5.84 5.06
N ILE A 24 3.80 6.15 5.08
CA ILE A 24 2.72 5.17 5.08
C ILE A 24 2.28 4.94 3.64
N ALA A 25 2.18 3.68 3.22
CA ALA A 25 1.70 3.29 1.91
C ALA A 25 0.44 2.41 2.03
N GLY A 26 -0.58 2.67 1.20
CA GLY A 26 -1.85 1.92 1.21
C GLY A 26 -2.90 2.51 0.27
N THR A 27 -4.10 1.95 0.12
CA THR A 27 -4.72 0.84 0.86
C THR A 27 -4.90 -0.41 0.01
N THR A 28 -5.31 -1.52 0.62
CA THR A 28 -5.86 -2.71 -0.05
C THR A 28 -7.38 -2.76 0.10
N ASP A 29 -7.99 -3.69 -0.63
CA ASP A 29 -9.42 -3.97 -0.63
C ASP A 29 -9.59 -5.47 -0.92
N SER A 30 -9.44 -6.27 0.13
CA SER A 30 -9.50 -7.73 0.08
C SER A 30 -10.57 -8.23 1.05
N ASN A 31 -11.25 -9.31 0.67
CA ASN A 31 -12.27 -9.89 1.53
C ASN A 31 -11.64 -10.51 2.78
N THR A 32 -12.18 -10.21 3.97
CA THR A 32 -11.65 -10.70 5.25
C THR A 32 -12.76 -11.10 6.22
N SER A 33 -12.42 -11.92 7.22
CA SER A 33 -13.34 -12.28 8.30
C SER A 33 -13.54 -11.10 9.25
N ILE A 34 -14.76 -10.93 9.78
CA ILE A 34 -15.04 -9.86 10.74
C ILE A 34 -14.42 -10.21 12.10
N THR A 35 -13.42 -9.42 12.51
CA THR A 35 -12.72 -9.57 13.78
C THR A 35 -12.31 -8.19 14.32
N TYR A 36 -12.07 -8.09 15.63
CA TYR A 36 -11.53 -6.89 16.26
C TYR A 36 -10.04 -6.67 15.95
N LEU A 37 -9.34 -7.72 15.54
CA LEU A 37 -7.90 -7.71 15.28
C LEU A 37 -7.64 -8.30 13.89
N PRO A 38 -8.03 -7.62 12.81
CA PRO A 38 -7.69 -8.07 11.46
C PRO A 38 -6.18 -7.96 11.27
N GLU A 39 -5.61 -8.95 10.60
CA GLU A 39 -4.21 -8.96 10.24
C GLU A 39 -4.09 -8.89 8.71
N PRO A 40 -3.09 -8.17 8.17
CA PRO A 40 -2.88 -8.11 6.74
C PRO A 40 -2.45 -9.48 6.23
N HIS A 41 -2.92 -9.83 5.04
CA HIS A 41 -2.45 -11.02 4.35
C HIS A 41 -1.16 -10.72 3.55
N GLU A 42 -0.37 -11.75 3.25
CA GLU A 42 0.91 -11.60 2.54
C GLU A 42 0.74 -11.01 1.12
N ASP A 43 -0.34 -11.35 0.43
CA ASP A 43 -0.67 -10.82 -0.89
C ASP A 43 -1.02 -9.32 -0.85
N GLU A 44 -1.65 -8.84 0.22
CA GLU A 44 -1.91 -7.42 0.45
C GLU A 44 -0.62 -6.63 0.67
N ILE A 45 0.33 -7.20 1.43
CA ILE A 45 1.66 -6.62 1.64
C ILE A 45 2.39 -6.54 0.30
N GLN A 46 2.43 -7.64 -0.45
CA GLN A 46 3.10 -7.69 -1.75
C GLN A 46 2.46 -6.72 -2.75
N PHE A 47 1.14 -6.58 -2.75
CA PHE A 47 0.45 -5.60 -3.59
C PHE A 47 0.93 -4.17 -3.34
N ILE A 48 1.04 -3.76 -2.06
CA ILE A 48 1.52 -2.42 -1.71
C ILE A 48 2.98 -2.25 -2.16
N LEU A 49 3.84 -3.24 -1.91
CA LEU A 49 5.26 -3.19 -2.29
C LEU A 49 5.45 -3.10 -3.81
N ASP A 50 4.72 -3.92 -4.57
CA ASP A 50 4.69 -3.88 -6.04
C ASP A 50 4.19 -2.54 -6.58
N ALA A 51 3.19 -1.93 -5.93
CA ALA A 51 2.62 -0.66 -6.37
C ALA A 51 3.60 0.50 -6.20
N ILE A 52 4.44 0.48 -5.16
CA ILE A 52 5.35 1.58 -4.84
C ILE A 52 6.78 1.35 -5.32
N SER A 53 7.14 0.14 -5.76
CA SER A 53 8.53 -0.23 -6.11
C SER A 53 9.17 0.73 -7.10
N ASP A 54 8.43 1.14 -8.13
CA ASP A 54 8.92 2.02 -9.19
C ASP A 54 9.19 3.46 -8.71
N TYR A 55 8.67 3.82 -7.53
CA TYR A 55 8.82 5.12 -6.88
C TYR A 55 9.88 5.11 -5.77
N LEU A 56 10.43 3.94 -5.45
CA LEU A 56 11.47 3.79 -4.44
C LEU A 56 12.81 3.46 -5.11
N ASN A 57 13.84 4.21 -4.77
CA ASN A 57 15.20 3.89 -5.18
C ASN A 57 15.89 3.03 -4.10
N VAL A 58 15.42 1.80 -3.96
CA VAL A 58 16.02 0.82 -3.04
C VAL A 58 17.08 0.04 -3.84
N LYS A 59 18.36 0.22 -3.49
CA LYS A 59 19.46 -0.57 -4.04
C LYS A 59 19.55 -1.94 -3.38
#